data_AF-A0A448V898-F1
#
_entry.id   AF-A0A448V898-F1
#
_cell.length_a   1.000
_cell.length_b   1.000
_cell.length_c   1.000
_cell.angle_alpha   90.00
_cell.angle_beta   90.00
_cell.angle_gamma   90.00
#
_symmetry.space_group_name_H-M   'P 1'
#
loop_
_entity.id
_entity.type
_entity.pdbx_description
1 polymer ?
#
loop_
_entity_poly.entity_id
_entity_poly.type
_entity_poly.pdbx_seq_one_letter_code
_entity_poly.pdbx_strand_id
1 'polypeptide(L)' 'MTTITASKIVSKKYELTNETRVFGNRTLYRIKALRDFDDIKAGQLGGYRR' A
#
# COMPACT_ATOMS: atom_id res chain seq x y z
N MET A 1 2.46 1.46 36.86
CA MET A 1 2.78 2.29 35.68
C MET A 1 3.44 1.39 34.65
N THR A 2 2.63 0.75 33.81
CA THR A 2 3.11 -0.29 32.89
C THR A 2 3.53 0.39 31.59
N THR A 3 4.84 0.51 31.36
CA THR A 3 5.40 1.01 30.11
C THR A 3 5.20 -0.05 29.04
N ILE A 4 4.07 0.02 28.34
CA ILE A 4 3.88 -0.72 27.10
C ILE A 4 4.78 -0.02 26.08
N THR A 5 6.00 -0.53 25.91
CA THR A 5 6.86 -0.17 24.78
C THR A 5 6.03 -0.38 23.54
N ALA A 6 5.60 0.72 22.90
CA ALA A 6 4.79 0.68 21.70
C ALA A 6 5.57 -0.07 20.63
N SER A 7 5.31 -1.37 20.52
CA SER A 7 5.68 -2.18 19.38
C SER A 7 5.21 -1.40 18.17
N LYS A 8 6.16 -0.88 17.41
CA LYS A 8 5.98 -0.01 16.25
C LYS A 8 4.84 -0.57 15.40
N ILE A 9 3.63 -0.01 15.53
CA ILE A 9 2.47 -0.41 14.74
C ILE A 9 2.80 0.02 13.32
N VAL A 10 3.37 -0.90 12.53
CA VAL A 10 3.69 -0.64 11.13
C VAL A 10 2.37 -0.54 10.39
N SER A 11 1.85 0.68 10.29
CA SER A 11 0.68 0.98 9.46
C SER A 11 0.99 0.62 8.00
N LYS A 12 0.11 -0.18 7.39
CA LYS A 12 0.19 -0.56 5.98
C LYS A 12 0.33 0.70 5.12
N LYS A 13 1.30 0.67 4.20
CA LYS A 13 1.64 1.82 3.34
C LYS A 13 0.71 1.95 2.13
N TYR A 14 0.27 0.81 1.59
CA TYR A 14 -0.58 0.74 0.41
C TYR A 14 -1.43 -0.55 0.44
N GLU A 15 -2.48 -0.58 -0.39
CA GLU A 15 -3.31 -1.73 -0.68
C GLU A 15 -3.31 -2.05 -2.18
N LEU A 16 -3.65 -3.30 -2.54
CA LEU A 16 -3.95 -3.66 -3.91
C LEU A 16 -5.44 -3.39 -4.16
N THR A 17 -5.76 -2.81 -5.31
CA THR A 17 -7.14 -2.59 -5.73
C THR A 17 -7.60 -3.71 -6.67
N ASN A 18 -8.90 -3.72 -6.99
CA ASN A 18 -9.47 -4.66 -7.95
C ASN A 18 -9.14 -4.32 -9.42
N GLU A 19 -8.48 -3.18 -9.67
CA GLU A 19 -7.99 -2.85 -11.00
C GLU A 19 -6.82 -3.77 -11.34
N THR A 20 -7.03 -4.59 -12.35
CA THR A 20 -6.03 -5.54 -12.83
C THR A 20 -5.54 -5.19 -14.22
N ARG A 21 -4.30 -5.56 -14.49
CA ARG A 21 -3.70 -5.47 -15.82
C ARG A 21 -2.94 -6.74 -16.11
N VAL A 22 -3.21 -7.35 -17.25
CA VAL A 22 -2.44 -8.49 -17.74
C VAL A 22 -1.21 -7.97 -18.47
N PHE A 23 -0.04 -8.40 -18.02
CA PHE A 23 1.23 -8.14 -18.69
C PHE A 23 1.92 -9.47 -18.98
N GLY A 24 1.92 -9.88 -20.25
CA GLY A 24 2.33 -11.22 -20.67
C GLY A 24 1.42 -12.28 -20.07
N ASN A 25 1.97 -13.18 -19.26
CA ASN A 25 1.27 -14.26 -18.56
C ASN A 25 1.02 -13.97 -17.07
N ARG A 26 1.07 -12.71 -16.65
CA ARG A 26 0.92 -12.30 -15.24
C ARG A 26 -0.17 -11.27 -15.09
N THR A 27 -1.03 -11.46 -14.11
CA THR A 27 -1.99 -10.45 -13.65
C THR A 27 -1.31 -9.57 -12.60
N LEU A 28 -1.36 -8.27 -12.81
CA LEU A 28 -0.88 -7.26 -11.88
C LEU A 28 -2.06 -6.46 -11.34
N TYR A 29 -1.96 -5.99 -10.11
CA TYR A 29 -2.98 -5.22 -9.41
C TYR A 29 -2.48 -3.79 -9.19
N ARG A 30 -3.35 -2.80 -9.41
CA ARG A 30 -3.01 -1.39 -9.16
C ARG A 30 -2.89 -1.15 -7.66
N ILE A 31 -1.81 -0.50 -7.24
CA ILE A 31 -1.59 -0.14 -5.84
C ILE A 31 -2.26 1.20 -5.51
N LYS A 32 -2.82 1.32 -4.32
CA LYS A 32 -3.38 2.57 -3.78
C LYS A 32 -2.73 2.89 -2.42
N ALA A 33 -2.26 4.11 -2.25
CA ALA A 33 -1.68 4.56 -0.99
C ALA A 33 -2.75 4.59 0.11
N LEU A 34 -2.43 4.06 1.29
CA LEU A 34 -3.33 4.06 2.46
C LEU A 34 -3.06 5.24 3.41
N ARG A 35 -1.90 5.86 3.27
CA ARG A 35 -1.46 6.98 4.09
C ARG A 35 -0.54 7.89 3.29
N ASP A 36 -0.36 9.10 3.78
CA ASP A 36 0.66 10.00 3.30
C ASP A 36 2.05 9.44 3.63
N PHE A 37 2.94 9.46 2.65
CA PHE A 37 4.36 9.19 2.85
C PHE A 37 5.16 9.85 1.73
N ASP A 38 6.28 10.48 2.08
CA ASP A 38 7.11 11.15 1.08
C ASP A 38 6.24 12.17 0.30
N ASP A 39 6.41 12.26 -1.02
CA ASP A 39 5.55 13.05 -1.91
C ASP A 39 4.20 12.42 -2.27
N ILE A 40 3.85 11.26 -1.70
CA ILE A 40 2.63 10.50 -2.03
C ILE A 40 1.55 10.73 -0.97
N LYS A 41 0.33 11.04 -1.43
CA LYS A 41 -0.84 11.25 -0.59
C LYS A 41 -1.69 9.99 -0.43
N ALA A 42 -2.38 9.87 0.70
CA ALA A 42 -3.37 8.83 0.94
C ALA A 42 -4.43 8.85 -0.18
N GLY A 43 -4.76 7.66 -0.69
CA GLY A 43 -5.68 7.48 -1.79
C GLY A 43 -5.06 7.60 -3.18
N GLN A 44 -3.82 8.06 -3.31
CA GLN A 44 -3.15 8.20 -4.61
C GLN A 44 -2.86 6.81 -5.22
N LEU A 45 -3.16 6.69 -6.51
CA LEU A 45 -2.91 5.46 -7.28
C LEU A 45 -1.46 5.41 -7.75
N GLY A 46 -0.76 4.32 -7.46
CA GLY A 46 0.63 4.07 -7.85
C GLY A 46 0.75 3.09 -9.02
N GLY A 47 1.87 2.36 -9.13
CA GLY A 47 2.09 1.38 -10.18
C GLY A 47 1.21 0.11 -10.09
N TYR A 48 1.50 -0.85 -10.96
CA TYR A 48 0.90 -2.19 -10.89
C TYR A 48 1.91 -3.17 -10.26
N ARG A 49 1.46 -3.95 -9.29
CA ARG A 49 2.27 -4.96 -8.59
C ARG A 49 1.54 -6.30 -8.59
N ARG A 50 2.30 -7.39 -8.65
CA ARG A 50 1.77 -8.74 -8.42
C ARG A 50 1.42 -8.96 -6.95
#